data_AF-A0A8J6XVR9-F1
#
_entry.id   AF-A0A8J6XVR9-F1
#
_cell.length_a   1.000
_cell.length_b   1.000
_cell.length_c   1.000
_cell.angle_alpha   90.00
_cell.angle_beta   90.00
_cell.angle_gamma   90.00
#
_symmetry.space_group_name_H-M   'P 1'
#
loop_
_entity.id
_entity.type
_entity.pdbx_description
1 polymer ?
#
loop_
_entity_poly.entity_id
_entity_poly.type
_entity_poly.pdbx_seq_one_letter_code
_entity_poly.pdbx_strand_id
1 'polypeptide(L)'
;MGALISLVAVAAIVLLASVGASTGDGLRFVFGVILPGVAFAVFLGGIIFRVVHWAKSPVPFRIPTTTGQAKSLPWIHNNELEAPSGLAGVIGRMALEVLAFRSLFRNTRVEILPEKSKVNYIADKALWAAAMAFHWAMFIIVLRHFRFFVEPVPAWVEMLQSVDGFFQVGLPVYYGTTFLMVVGLAYLLARRFFDSKVRYISLPTDYFALYLLLGIALTGIVMRHIEKID
;
A
#
# COMPACT_ATOMS: atom_id res chain seq x y z
N MET A 1 0.96 19.56 12.66
CA MET A 1 1.13 18.78 13.91
C MET A 1 1.02 17.28 13.69
N GLY A 2 0.06 16.78 12.89
CA GLY A 2 -0.12 15.33 12.68
C GLY A 2 1.14 14.55 12.30
N ALA A 3 1.93 15.04 11.33
CA ALA A 3 3.17 14.39 10.93
C ALA A 3 4.19 14.20 12.07
N LEU A 4 4.40 15.23 12.90
CA LEU A 4 5.34 15.17 14.02
C LEU A 4 4.85 14.19 15.09
N ILE A 5 3.55 14.23 15.43
CA ILE A 5 2.95 13.31 16.39
C ILE A 5 3.17 11.86 15.94
N SER A 6 2.93 11.59 14.66
CA SER A 6 3.10 10.25 14.09
C SER A 6 4.56 9.80 14.06
N LEU A 7 5.49 10.70 13.73
CA LEU A 7 6.92 10.40 13.77
C LEU A 7 7.38 10.05 15.18
N VAL A 8 6.98 10.85 16.18
CA VAL A 8 7.29 10.60 17.59
C VAL A 8 6.67 9.28 18.05
N ALA A 9 5.44 8.98 17.66
CA ALA A 9 4.78 7.72 17.98
C ALA A 9 5.53 6.50 17.41
N VAL A 10 5.93 6.55 16.13
CA VAL A 10 6.71 5.47 15.50
C VAL A 10 8.08 5.34 16.17
N ALA A 11 8.78 6.45 16.40
CA ALA A 11 10.08 6.45 17.08
C ALA A 11 9.99 5.88 18.51
N ALA A 12 8.92 6.21 19.24
CA ALA A 12 8.66 5.67 20.57
C ALA A 12 8.42 4.15 20.53
N ILE A 13 7.64 3.66 19.56
CA ILE A 13 7.43 2.20 19.39
C ILE A 13 8.75 1.49 19.10
N VAL A 14 9.56 2.03 18.18
CA VAL A 14 10.88 1.47 17.85
C VAL A 14 11.77 1.44 19.10
N LEU A 15 11.87 2.55 19.83
CA LEU A 15 12.68 2.64 21.04
C LEU A 15 12.21 1.65 22.12
N LEU A 16 10.90 1.56 22.36
CA LEU A 16 10.31 0.62 23.31
C LEU A 16 10.62 -0.83 22.93
N ALA A 17 10.51 -1.17 21.65
CA ALA A 17 10.84 -2.50 21.16
C ALA A 17 12.34 -2.81 21.30
N SER A 18 13.22 -1.87 20.95
CA SER A 18 14.68 -2.03 21.07
C SER A 18 15.14 -2.21 22.53
N VAL A 19 14.59 -1.40 23.45
CA VAL A 19 14.89 -1.51 24.89
C VAL A 19 14.28 -2.79 25.48
N GLY A 20 13.06 -3.14 25.09
CA GLY A 20 12.39 -4.35 25.54
C GLY A 20 13.14 -5.62 25.12
N ALA A 21 13.68 -5.65 23.91
CA ALA A 21 14.44 -6.79 23.39
C ALA A 21 15.83 -6.94 24.04
N SER A 22 16.44 -5.84 24.50
CA SER A 22 17.75 -5.85 25.15
C SER A 22 17.69 -6.17 26.65
N THR A 23 16.50 -6.18 27.26
CA THR A 23 16.33 -6.28 28.71
C THR A 23 15.80 -7.66 29.15
N GLY A 24 16.70 -8.63 29.38
CA GLY A 24 16.39 -9.91 30.03
C GLY A 24 15.43 -10.87 29.29
N ASP A 25 15.43 -12.15 29.66
CA ASP A 25 14.70 -13.19 28.91
C ASP A 25 13.17 -13.11 29.07
N GLY A 26 12.69 -12.59 30.21
CA GLY A 26 11.25 -12.42 30.46
C GLY A 26 10.58 -11.43 29.51
N LEU A 27 11.22 -10.28 29.23
CA LEU A 27 10.66 -9.29 28.30
C LEU A 27 10.76 -9.76 26.85
N ARG A 28 11.79 -10.53 26.49
CA ARG A 28 11.88 -11.15 25.15
C ARG A 28 10.69 -12.03 24.83
N PHE A 29 10.20 -12.82 25.79
CA PHE A 29 8.99 -13.63 25.60
C PHE A 29 7.75 -12.75 25.37
N VAL A 30 7.61 -11.67 26.16
CA VAL A 30 6.49 -10.73 26.01
C VAL A 30 6.50 -10.07 24.63
N PHE A 31 7.64 -9.52 24.19
CA PHE A 31 7.75 -8.81 22.92
C PHE A 31 7.79 -9.73 21.69
N GLY A 32 8.33 -10.94 21.82
CA GLY A 32 8.48 -11.90 20.72
C GLY A 32 7.26 -12.79 20.50
N VAL A 33 6.46 -13.05 21.54
CA VAL A 33 5.35 -14.01 21.48
C VAL A 33 4.01 -13.37 21.85
N ILE A 34 3.91 -12.80 23.05
CA ILE A 34 2.62 -12.30 23.57
C ILE A 34 2.13 -11.10 22.75
N LEU A 35 2.97 -10.08 22.61
CA LEU A 35 2.60 -8.83 21.94
C LEU A 35 2.21 -9.05 20.46
N PRO A 36 2.98 -9.80 19.63
CA PRO A 36 2.56 -10.10 18.26
C PRO A 36 1.28 -10.94 18.20
N GLY A 37 1.11 -11.91 19.11
CA GLY A 37 -0.10 -12.73 19.19
C GLY A 37 -1.35 -11.91 19.49
N VAL A 38 -1.27 -11.01 20.49
CA VAL A 38 -2.35 -10.07 20.81
C VAL A 38 -2.61 -9.11 19.65
N ALA A 39 -1.56 -8.55 19.05
CA ALA A 39 -1.68 -7.66 17.89
C ALA A 39 -2.40 -8.34 16.72
N PHE A 40 -2.06 -9.60 16.43
CA PHE A 40 -2.72 -10.39 15.39
C PHE A 40 -4.20 -10.65 15.70
N ALA A 41 -4.52 -11.01 16.94
CA ALA A 41 -5.91 -11.21 17.37
C ALA A 41 -6.75 -9.93 17.26
N VAL A 42 -6.20 -8.79 17.70
CA VAL A 42 -6.85 -7.48 17.58
C VAL A 42 -7.02 -7.07 16.11
N PHE A 43 -6.00 -7.30 15.28
CA PHE A 43 -6.05 -7.02 13.85
C PHE A 43 -7.17 -7.82 13.16
N LEU A 44 -7.19 -9.14 13.36
CA LEU A 44 -8.17 -10.02 12.73
C LEU A 44 -9.59 -9.75 13.24
N GLY A 45 -9.77 -9.65 14.57
CA GLY A 45 -11.05 -9.32 15.18
C GLY A 45 -11.56 -7.94 14.76
N GLY A 46 -10.67 -6.94 14.68
CA GLY A 46 -10.97 -5.59 14.23
C GLY A 46 -11.39 -5.53 12.76
N ILE A 47 -10.72 -6.27 11.88
CA ILE A 47 -11.12 -6.39 10.47
C ILE A 47 -12.51 -7.01 10.36
N ILE A 48 -12.76 -8.15 11.03
CA ILE A 48 -14.05 -8.83 10.99
C ILE A 48 -15.14 -7.88 11.50
N PHE A 49 -14.92 -7.24 12.65
CA PHE A 49 -15.86 -6.28 13.22
C PHE A 49 -16.19 -5.15 12.22
N ARG A 50 -15.17 -4.57 11.58
CA ARG A 50 -15.36 -3.45 10.65
C ARG A 50 -16.08 -3.88 9.37
N VAL A 51 -15.76 -5.04 8.81
CA VAL A 51 -16.42 -5.60 7.63
C VAL A 51 -17.89 -5.91 7.93
N VAL A 52 -18.17 -6.57 9.05
CA VAL A 52 -19.55 -6.90 9.47
C VAL A 52 -20.34 -5.63 9.75
N HIS A 53 -19.73 -4.64 10.40
CA HIS A 53 -20.37 -3.36 10.64
C HIS A 53 -20.74 -2.67 9.33
N TRP A 54 -19.83 -2.61 8.36
CA TRP A 54 -20.10 -2.01 7.05
C TRP A 54 -21.15 -2.79 6.26
N ALA A 55 -21.11 -4.13 6.29
CA ALA A 55 -22.09 -4.99 5.62
C ALA A 55 -23.51 -4.83 6.18
N LYS A 56 -23.64 -4.46 7.46
CA LYS A 56 -24.92 -4.18 8.12
C LYS A 56 -25.45 -2.77 7.84
N SER A 57 -24.63 -1.86 7.33
CA SER A 57 -25.06 -0.49 7.03
C SER A 57 -26.06 -0.50 5.86
N PRO A 58 -27.30 0.00 6.04
CA PRO A 58 -28.27 0.03 4.96
C PRO A 58 -27.80 0.99 3.86
N VAL A 59 -27.85 0.52 2.61
CA VAL A 59 -27.59 1.33 1.41
C VAL A 59 -28.90 1.48 0.65
N PRO A 60 -29.73 2.50 0.99
CA PRO A 60 -31.08 2.64 0.43
C PRO A 60 -31.09 2.92 -1.07
N PHE A 61 -30.00 3.49 -1.61
CA PHE A 61 -29.86 3.80 -3.02
C PHE A 61 -28.64 3.10 -3.63
N ARG A 62 -28.86 2.33 -4.70
CA ARG A 62 -27.79 1.79 -5.53
C ARG A 62 -27.41 2.85 -6.56
N ILE A 63 -26.49 3.74 -6.20
CA ILE A 63 -25.94 4.74 -7.13
C ILE A 63 -24.58 4.23 -7.62
N PRO A 64 -24.53 3.49 -8.75
CA PRO A 64 -23.26 3.05 -9.31
C PRO A 64 -22.53 4.24 -9.95
N THR A 65 -21.25 4.38 -9.62
CA THR A 65 -20.36 5.32 -10.30
C THR A 65 -19.94 4.73 -11.65
N THR A 66 -20.76 4.89 -12.69
CA THR A 66 -20.42 4.46 -14.06
C THR A 66 -19.94 5.66 -14.89
N THR A 67 -18.78 5.55 -15.51
CA THR A 67 -18.13 6.64 -16.27
C THR A 67 -18.22 6.46 -17.78
N GLY A 68 -19.01 5.50 -18.28
CA GLY A 68 -19.13 5.21 -19.71
C GLY A 68 -20.52 4.76 -20.14
N GLN A 69 -20.66 4.55 -21.44
CA GLN A 69 -21.94 4.21 -22.07
C GLN A 69 -22.47 2.86 -21.57
N ALA A 70 -23.61 2.87 -20.89
CA ALA A 70 -24.31 1.66 -20.48
C ALA A 70 -24.92 0.95 -21.69
N LYS A 71 -25.15 -0.37 -21.56
CA LYS A 71 -25.85 -1.15 -22.57
C LYS A 71 -27.28 -0.62 -22.74
N SER A 72 -27.58 -0.15 -23.94
CA SER A 72 -28.90 0.37 -24.31
C SER A 72 -29.43 -0.35 -25.54
N LEU A 73 -29.34 0.27 -26.71
CA LEU A 73 -29.88 -0.25 -27.97
C LEU A 73 -28.79 -1.05 -28.73
N PRO A 74 -29.14 -2.07 -29.53
CA PRO A 74 -28.16 -2.96 -30.17
C PRO A 74 -27.13 -2.27 -31.07
N TRP A 75 -27.44 -1.09 -31.59
CA TRP A 75 -26.55 -0.29 -32.45
C TRP A 75 -25.70 0.74 -31.68
N ILE A 76 -25.92 0.90 -30.38
CA ILE A 76 -25.13 1.81 -29.53
C ILE A 76 -24.07 0.96 -28.82
N HIS A 77 -22.81 1.16 -29.19
CA HIS A 77 -21.70 0.49 -28.53
C HIS A 77 -21.64 0.86 -27.04
N ASN A 78 -21.69 -0.16 -26.21
CA ASN A 78 -21.57 0.00 -24.76
C ASN A 78 -20.12 -0.17 -24.31
N ASN A 79 -19.77 0.46 -23.19
CA ASN A 79 -18.44 0.39 -22.62
C ASN A 79 -18.44 -0.55 -21.41
N GLU A 80 -18.27 -1.85 -21.65
CA GLU A 80 -18.36 -2.89 -20.61
C GLU A 80 -17.39 -2.68 -19.42
N LEU A 81 -16.23 -2.07 -19.65
CA LEU A 81 -15.26 -1.86 -18.58
C LEU A 81 -15.57 -0.62 -17.73
N GLU A 82 -16.47 0.26 -18.17
CA GLU A 82 -16.93 1.44 -17.42
C GLU A 82 -18.34 1.27 -16.85
N ALA A 83 -19.21 0.62 -17.63
CA ALA A 83 -20.60 0.35 -17.37
C ALA A 83 -20.89 -1.13 -17.70
N PRO A 84 -20.42 -2.05 -16.84
CA PRO A 84 -20.54 -3.48 -17.07
C PRO A 84 -22.00 -3.92 -17.11
N SER A 85 -22.38 -4.64 -18.16
CA SER A 85 -23.72 -5.19 -18.35
C SER A 85 -23.85 -6.65 -17.87
N GLY A 86 -22.71 -7.30 -17.58
CA GLY A 86 -22.65 -8.67 -17.11
C GLY A 86 -21.41 -8.98 -16.27
N LEU A 87 -21.34 -10.21 -15.78
CA LEU A 87 -20.32 -10.67 -14.83
C LEU A 87 -18.88 -10.53 -15.37
N ALA A 88 -18.64 -10.85 -16.64
CA ALA A 88 -17.31 -10.72 -17.25
C ALA A 88 -16.83 -9.26 -17.27
N GLY A 89 -17.72 -8.30 -17.58
CA GLY A 89 -17.41 -6.87 -17.52
C GLY A 89 -17.11 -6.40 -16.10
N VAL A 90 -17.85 -6.91 -15.11
CA VAL A 90 -17.58 -6.63 -13.68
C VAL A 90 -16.21 -7.15 -13.28
N ILE A 91 -15.87 -8.39 -13.62
CA ILE A 91 -14.55 -8.97 -13.32
C ILE A 91 -13.45 -8.12 -13.97
N GLY A 92 -13.58 -7.79 -15.26
CA GLY A 92 -12.60 -6.97 -15.97
C GLY A 92 -12.44 -5.58 -15.36
N ARG A 93 -13.54 -4.91 -15.03
CA ARG A 93 -13.52 -3.60 -14.35
C ARG A 93 -12.82 -3.70 -13.00
N MET A 94 -13.22 -4.65 -12.16
CA MET A 94 -12.65 -4.81 -10.82
C MET A 94 -11.17 -5.21 -10.87
N ALA A 95 -10.76 -6.08 -11.80
CA ALA A 95 -9.36 -6.42 -11.99
C ALA A 95 -8.52 -5.19 -12.33
N LEU A 96 -9.00 -4.31 -13.22
CA LEU A 96 -8.28 -3.07 -13.57
C LEU A 96 -8.25 -2.06 -12.41
N GLU A 97 -9.30 -1.99 -11.60
CA GLU A 97 -9.30 -1.11 -10.42
C GLU A 97 -8.39 -1.64 -9.31
N VAL A 98 -8.36 -2.95 -9.06
CA VAL A 98 -7.56 -3.56 -7.99
C VAL A 98 -6.08 -3.66 -8.37
N LEU A 99 -5.77 -4.15 -9.57
CA LEU A 99 -4.40 -4.47 -9.99
C LEU A 99 -3.68 -3.28 -10.63
N ALA A 100 -4.42 -2.39 -11.28
CA ALA A 100 -3.85 -1.31 -12.08
C ALA A 100 -4.31 0.10 -11.64
N PHE A 101 -5.11 0.23 -10.57
CA PHE A 101 -5.66 1.50 -10.08
C PHE A 101 -6.13 2.41 -11.23
N ARG A 102 -6.90 1.84 -12.16
CA ARG A 102 -7.28 2.51 -13.41
C ARG A 102 -7.96 3.86 -13.18
N SER A 103 -8.81 3.99 -12.16
CA SER A 103 -9.40 5.27 -11.78
C SER A 103 -8.32 6.30 -11.42
N LEU A 104 -7.33 5.92 -10.61
CA LEU A 104 -6.21 6.78 -10.24
C LEU A 104 -5.34 7.15 -11.45
N PHE A 105 -5.16 6.23 -12.40
CA PHE A 105 -4.44 6.54 -13.64
C PHE A 105 -5.09 7.69 -14.40
N ARG A 106 -6.42 7.82 -14.35
CA ARG A 106 -7.18 8.87 -15.04
C ARG A 106 -7.29 10.16 -14.24
N ASN A 107 -6.65 10.24 -13.07
CA ASN A 107 -6.68 11.42 -12.24
C ASN A 107 -6.11 12.63 -12.98
N THR A 108 -6.81 13.76 -12.88
CA THR A 108 -6.38 15.05 -13.43
C THR A 108 -6.28 16.08 -12.31
N ARG A 109 -5.21 16.89 -12.34
CA ARG A 109 -5.05 18.06 -11.48
C ARG A 109 -5.50 19.30 -12.23
N VAL A 110 -6.20 20.18 -11.51
CA VAL A 110 -6.68 21.46 -12.04
C VAL A 110 -5.66 22.54 -11.71
N GLU A 111 -5.18 23.23 -12.74
CA GLU A 111 -4.32 24.42 -12.62
C GLU A 111 -5.06 25.63 -13.19
N ILE A 112 -5.24 26.65 -12.36
CA ILE A 112 -5.82 27.92 -12.79
C ILE A 112 -4.65 28.79 -13.23
N LEU A 113 -4.69 29.30 -14.45
CA LEU A 113 -3.71 30.24 -15.01
C LEU A 113 -4.33 31.64 -15.01
N PRO A 114 -4.12 32.47 -13.96
CA PRO A 114 -4.81 33.74 -13.79
C PRO A 114 -4.50 34.70 -14.94
N GLU A 115 -3.25 34.70 -15.41
CA GLU A 115 -2.79 35.57 -16.50
C GLU A 115 -3.45 35.29 -17.84
N LYS A 116 -3.90 34.05 -18.06
CA LYS A 116 -4.52 33.62 -19.33
C LYS A 116 -6.03 33.46 -19.22
N SER A 117 -6.62 33.73 -18.05
CA SER A 117 -8.03 33.45 -17.73
C SER A 117 -8.47 32.03 -18.15
N LYS A 118 -7.59 31.04 -17.97
CA LYS A 118 -7.79 29.65 -18.42
C LYS A 118 -7.62 28.67 -17.28
N VAL A 119 -8.42 27.61 -17.31
CA VAL A 119 -8.31 26.45 -16.42
C VAL A 119 -7.72 25.29 -17.21
N ASN A 120 -6.63 24.72 -16.73
CA ASN A 120 -5.95 23.59 -17.33
C ASN A 120 -6.18 22.31 -16.51
N TYR A 121 -6.34 21.18 -17.20
CA TYR A 121 -6.49 19.86 -16.59
C TYR A 121 -5.30 19.00 -17.00
N ILE A 122 -4.39 18.71 -16.06
CA ILE A 122 -3.16 17.96 -16.33
C ILE A 122 -3.28 16.56 -15.73
N ALA A 123 -2.92 15.53 -16.49
CA ALA A 123 -2.93 14.16 -15.96
C ALA A 123 -1.86 13.97 -14.88
N ASP A 124 -2.25 13.53 -13.68
CA ASP A 124 -1.33 13.25 -12.58
C ASP A 124 -0.90 11.77 -12.59
N LYS A 125 -0.01 11.43 -13.53
CA LYS A 125 0.50 10.07 -13.69
C LYS A 125 1.57 9.68 -12.67
N ALA A 126 2.21 10.67 -12.05
CA ALA A 126 3.27 10.44 -11.08
C ALA A 126 2.73 9.78 -9.81
N LEU A 127 1.58 10.26 -9.31
CA LEU A 127 0.87 9.63 -8.20
C LEU A 127 0.50 8.18 -8.50
N TRP A 128 -0.04 7.92 -9.68
CA TRP A 128 -0.37 6.56 -10.11
C TRP A 128 0.85 5.65 -10.14
N ALA A 129 1.95 6.09 -10.76
CA ALA A 129 3.16 5.29 -10.89
C ALA A 129 3.77 4.96 -9.52
N ALA A 130 3.86 5.94 -8.61
CA ALA A 130 4.37 5.71 -7.27
C ALA A 130 3.46 4.81 -6.42
N ALA A 131 2.14 4.99 -6.52
CA ALA A 131 1.18 4.12 -5.84
C ALA A 131 1.27 2.67 -6.39
N MET A 132 1.42 2.50 -7.69
CA MET A 132 1.58 1.21 -8.35
C MET A 132 2.88 0.51 -7.90
N ALA A 133 4.00 1.24 -7.93
CA ALA A 133 5.30 0.75 -7.48
C ALA A 133 5.24 0.29 -6.02
N PHE A 134 4.67 1.10 -5.13
CA PHE A 134 4.51 0.76 -3.72
C PHE A 134 3.64 -0.49 -3.51
N HIS A 135 2.44 -0.56 -4.09
CA HIS A 135 1.52 -1.67 -3.82
C HIS A 135 1.98 -2.99 -4.42
N TRP A 136 2.53 -3.00 -5.65
CA TRP A 136 3.08 -4.23 -6.23
C TRP A 136 4.35 -4.68 -5.52
N ALA A 137 5.22 -3.74 -5.12
CA ALA A 137 6.37 -4.08 -4.30
C ALA A 137 5.93 -4.72 -2.98
N MET A 138 4.96 -4.12 -2.28
CA MET A 138 4.40 -4.69 -1.04
C MET A 138 3.82 -6.08 -1.27
N PHE A 139 3.00 -6.25 -2.30
CA PHE A 139 2.37 -7.53 -2.61
C PHE A 139 3.41 -8.63 -2.86
N ILE A 140 4.40 -8.37 -3.71
CA ILE A 140 5.47 -9.33 -4.00
C ILE A 140 6.34 -9.60 -2.76
N ILE A 141 6.65 -8.56 -1.97
CA ILE A 141 7.37 -8.72 -0.71
C ILE A 141 6.59 -9.65 0.23
N VAL A 142 5.29 -9.43 0.44
CA VAL A 142 4.43 -10.28 1.27
C VAL A 142 4.41 -11.72 0.76
N LEU A 143 4.24 -11.92 -0.55
CA LEU A 143 4.30 -13.25 -1.16
C LEU A 143 5.64 -13.96 -0.91
N ARG A 144 6.75 -13.23 -0.95
CA ARG A 144 8.07 -13.80 -0.66
C ARG A 144 8.28 -14.08 0.83
N HIS A 145 7.67 -13.30 1.71
CA HIS A 145 7.69 -13.57 3.15
C HIS A 145 6.94 -14.85 3.51
N PHE A 146 6.09 -15.38 2.62
CA PHE A 146 5.47 -16.69 2.79
C PHE A 146 6.50 -17.82 3.02
N ARG A 147 7.74 -17.66 2.53
CA ARG A 147 8.85 -18.60 2.78
C ARG A 147 9.10 -18.88 4.26
N PHE A 148 8.78 -17.93 5.14
CA PHE A 148 9.03 -18.06 6.58
C PHE A 148 7.95 -18.86 7.30
N PHE A 149 6.87 -19.24 6.61
CA PHE A 149 5.74 -19.96 7.19
C PHE A 149 5.64 -21.42 6.76
N VAL A 150 6.40 -21.85 5.75
CA VAL A 150 6.28 -23.19 5.16
C VAL A 150 7.66 -23.78 4.88
N GLU A 151 7.82 -25.03 5.30
CA GLU A 151 8.97 -25.87 4.97
C GLU A 151 8.45 -27.20 4.39
N PRO A 152 8.78 -27.57 3.13
CA PRO A 152 9.70 -26.90 2.21
C PRO A 152 9.10 -25.64 1.55
N VAL A 153 9.96 -24.72 1.11
CA VAL A 153 9.55 -23.50 0.41
C VAL A 153 8.92 -23.86 -0.96
N PRO A 154 7.72 -23.37 -1.30
CA PRO A 154 7.11 -23.67 -2.59
C PRO A 154 7.89 -23.07 -3.77
N ALA A 155 7.99 -23.82 -4.88
CA ALA A 155 8.73 -23.41 -6.08
C ALA A 155 8.29 -22.05 -6.66
N TRP A 156 7.01 -21.67 -6.52
CA TRP A 156 6.53 -20.36 -6.99
C TRP A 156 7.10 -19.19 -6.18
N VAL A 157 7.42 -19.40 -4.90
CA VAL A 157 8.08 -18.39 -4.05
C VAL A 157 9.53 -18.22 -4.48
N GLU A 158 10.22 -19.33 -4.75
CA GLU A 158 11.61 -19.31 -5.23
C GLU A 158 11.73 -18.65 -6.61
N MET A 159 10.78 -18.94 -7.51
CA MET A 159 10.69 -18.29 -8.81
C MET A 159 10.46 -16.77 -8.67
N LEU A 160 9.58 -16.33 -7.77
CA LEU A 160 9.41 -14.90 -7.50
C LEU A 160 10.69 -14.27 -6.96
N GLN A 161 11.43 -14.97 -6.11
CA GLN A 161 12.69 -14.48 -5.55
C GLN A 161 13.78 -14.34 -6.62
N SER A 162 13.87 -15.28 -7.57
CA SER A 162 14.85 -15.23 -8.65
C SER A 162 14.54 -14.11 -9.64
N VAL A 163 13.27 -13.92 -10.01
CA VAL A 163 12.82 -12.80 -10.86
C VAL A 163 13.09 -11.45 -10.21
N ASP A 164 12.76 -11.30 -8.92
CA ASP A 164 12.97 -10.03 -8.22
C ASP A 164 14.46 -9.74 -7.94
N GLY A 165 15.27 -10.79 -7.84
CA GLY A 165 16.74 -10.71 -7.73
C GLY A 165 17.48 -10.69 -9.06
N PHE A 166 16.76 -10.53 -10.19
CA PHE A 166 17.32 -10.71 -11.54
C PHE A 166 18.56 -9.84 -11.83
N PHE A 167 18.60 -8.62 -11.29
CA PHE A 167 19.72 -7.71 -11.51
C PHE A 167 21.03 -8.16 -10.84
N GLN A 168 20.96 -9.10 -9.88
CA GLN A 168 22.13 -9.67 -9.17
C GLN A 168 23.13 -8.61 -8.64
N VAL A 169 22.62 -7.44 -8.28
CA VAL A 169 23.45 -6.34 -7.75
C VAL A 169 23.67 -6.56 -6.27
N GLY A 170 24.94 -6.55 -5.85
CA GLY A 170 25.35 -6.68 -4.44
C GLY A 170 25.36 -8.11 -3.90
N LEU A 171 25.98 -8.28 -2.73
CA LEU A 171 26.05 -9.54 -1.98
C LEU A 171 25.70 -9.28 -0.50
N PRO A 172 24.54 -9.71 0.03
CA PRO A 172 23.41 -10.38 -0.65
C PRO A 172 22.75 -9.53 -1.74
N VAL A 173 22.05 -10.18 -2.68
CA VAL A 173 21.40 -9.50 -3.83
C VAL A 173 20.35 -8.50 -3.35
N TYR A 174 20.39 -7.29 -3.89
CA TYR A 174 19.33 -6.29 -3.77
C TYR A 174 18.14 -6.63 -4.66
N TYR A 175 16.96 -6.67 -4.07
CA TYR A 175 15.72 -6.93 -4.81
C TYR A 175 15.13 -5.65 -5.39
N GLY A 176 14.60 -5.73 -6.61
CA GLY A 176 13.94 -4.61 -7.27
C GLY A 176 12.73 -4.09 -6.47
N THR A 177 11.93 -5.00 -5.91
CA THR A 177 10.78 -4.62 -5.07
C THR A 177 11.19 -3.86 -3.81
N THR A 178 12.35 -4.15 -3.21
CA THR A 178 12.82 -3.42 -2.03
C THR A 178 13.09 -1.95 -2.37
N PHE A 179 13.73 -1.70 -3.52
CA PHE A 179 13.96 -0.34 -4.00
C PHE A 179 12.63 0.37 -4.34
N LEU A 180 11.73 -0.30 -5.08
CA LEU A 180 10.43 0.25 -5.44
C LEU A 180 9.55 0.55 -4.22
N MET A 181 9.61 -0.28 -3.19
CA MET A 181 8.93 -0.05 -1.90
C MET A 181 9.39 1.26 -1.26
N VAL A 182 10.71 1.44 -1.10
CA VAL A 182 11.28 2.64 -0.45
C VAL A 182 10.99 3.88 -1.28
N VAL A 183 11.23 3.85 -2.59
CA VAL A 183 10.98 4.99 -3.49
C VAL A 183 9.50 5.34 -3.53
N GLY A 184 8.61 4.36 -3.65
CA GLY A 184 7.16 4.57 -3.65
C GLY A 184 6.66 5.20 -2.35
N LEU A 185 7.08 4.66 -1.20
CA LEU A 185 6.76 5.23 0.12
C LEU A 185 7.31 6.64 0.30
N ALA A 186 8.57 6.86 -0.07
CA ALA A 186 9.21 8.18 0.02
C ALA A 186 8.48 9.21 -0.85
N TYR A 187 8.10 8.85 -2.07
CA TYR A 187 7.31 9.72 -2.94
C TYR A 187 5.94 10.05 -2.33
N LEU A 188 5.20 9.05 -1.84
CA LEU A 188 3.87 9.26 -1.26
C LEU A 188 3.94 10.13 0.00
N LEU A 189 4.96 9.93 0.83
CA LEU A 189 5.22 10.73 2.02
C LEU A 189 5.62 12.16 1.63
N ALA A 190 6.54 12.32 0.68
CA ALA A 190 6.95 13.62 0.15
C ALA A 190 5.76 14.38 -0.43
N ARG A 191 4.90 13.75 -1.23
CA ARG A 191 3.66 14.34 -1.75
C ARG A 191 2.77 14.86 -0.63
N ARG A 192 2.62 14.09 0.46
CA ARG A 192 1.82 14.49 1.62
C ARG A 192 2.43 15.67 2.39
N PHE A 193 3.74 15.85 2.30
CA PHE A 193 4.39 17.07 2.76
C PHE A 193 4.18 18.20 1.77
N PHE A 194 4.63 18.10 0.52
CA PHE A 194 4.73 19.25 -0.36
C PHE A 194 3.40 19.74 -0.95
N ASP A 195 2.38 18.87 -1.08
CA ASP A 195 1.05 19.28 -1.53
C ASP A 195 0.24 19.85 -0.35
N SER A 196 -0.04 21.16 -0.40
CA SER A 196 -0.78 21.87 0.66
C SER A 196 -2.20 21.34 0.85
N LYS A 197 -2.89 20.94 -0.23
CA LYS A 197 -4.25 20.40 -0.17
C LYS A 197 -4.26 19.06 0.53
N VAL A 198 -3.30 18.20 0.17
CA VAL A 198 -3.15 16.88 0.78
C VAL A 198 -2.73 17.00 2.24
N ARG A 199 -1.77 17.87 2.54
CA ARG A 199 -1.32 18.13 3.92
C ARG A 199 -2.47 18.61 4.81
N TYR A 200 -3.35 19.45 4.27
CA TYR A 200 -4.50 20.01 5.00
C TYR A 200 -5.52 18.93 5.40
N ILE A 201 -5.83 17.98 4.50
CA ILE A 201 -6.80 16.91 4.78
C ILE A 201 -6.18 15.68 5.47
N SER A 202 -4.86 15.66 5.64
CA SER A 202 -4.15 14.48 6.16
C SER A 202 -4.31 14.33 7.67
N LEU A 203 -4.69 13.14 8.10
CA LEU A 203 -4.79 12.78 9.53
C LEU A 203 -3.44 12.27 10.05
N PRO A 204 -3.18 12.29 11.38
CA PRO A 204 -1.97 11.70 11.95
C PRO A 204 -1.79 10.22 11.55
N THR A 205 -2.88 9.46 11.48
CA THR A 205 -2.88 8.05 11.05
C THR A 205 -2.28 7.84 9.66
N ASP A 206 -2.44 8.81 8.75
CA ASP A 206 -1.92 8.71 7.39
C ASP A 206 -0.40 8.83 7.33
N TYR A 207 0.18 9.69 8.16
CA TYR A 207 1.64 9.79 8.33
C TYR A 207 2.19 8.60 9.09
N PHE A 208 1.46 8.13 10.10
CA PHE A 208 1.86 6.99 10.93
C PHE A 208 2.07 5.73 10.09
N ALA A 209 1.10 5.39 9.23
CA ALA A 209 1.21 4.22 8.35
C ALA A 209 2.42 4.31 7.40
N LEU A 210 2.65 5.47 6.78
CA LEU A 210 3.78 5.66 5.87
C LEU A 210 5.13 5.58 6.59
N TYR A 211 5.26 6.21 7.76
CA TYR A 211 6.48 6.13 8.56
C TYR A 211 6.76 4.71 9.04
N LEU A 212 5.73 4.00 9.52
CA LEU A 212 5.87 2.63 9.99
C LEU A 212 6.32 1.69 8.87
N LEU A 213 5.65 1.73 7.70
CA LEU A 213 6.02 0.89 6.56
C LEU A 213 7.41 1.23 6.01
N LEU A 214 7.77 2.52 5.96
CA LEU A 214 9.11 2.93 5.54
C LEU A 214 10.16 2.46 6.55
N GLY A 215 9.87 2.56 7.84
CA GLY A 215 10.70 2.01 8.91
C GLY A 215 10.94 0.51 8.72
N ILE A 216 9.88 -0.28 8.56
CA ILE A 216 9.96 -1.74 8.32
C ILE A 216 10.81 -2.07 7.08
N ALA A 217 10.60 -1.35 5.98
CA ALA A 217 11.37 -1.56 4.75
C ALA A 217 12.87 -1.24 4.95
N LEU A 218 13.18 -0.11 5.60
CA LEU A 218 14.56 0.31 5.88
C LEU A 218 15.24 -0.64 6.86
N THR A 219 14.57 -1.07 7.93
CA THR A 219 15.13 -2.06 8.86
C THR A 219 15.39 -3.37 8.14
N GLY A 220 14.49 -3.83 7.26
CA GLY A 220 14.73 -5.02 6.43
C GLY A 220 16.01 -4.93 5.58
N ILE A 221 16.31 -3.76 5.01
CA ILE A 221 17.55 -3.51 4.27
C ILE A 221 18.77 -3.59 5.19
N VAL A 222 18.70 -2.92 6.35
CA VAL A 222 19.79 -2.89 7.34
C VAL A 222 20.12 -4.31 7.81
N MET A 223 19.11 -5.10 8.18
CA MET A 223 19.30 -6.48 8.65
C MET A 223 19.96 -7.36 7.59
N ARG A 224 19.55 -7.22 6.32
CA ARG A 224 20.06 -8.07 5.22
C ARG A 224 21.47 -7.70 4.75
N HIS A 225 21.80 -6.41 4.72
CA HIS A 225 23.02 -5.93 4.05
C HIS A 225 24.09 -5.39 5.00
N ILE A 226 23.73 -4.99 6.22
CA ILE A 226 24.64 -4.35 7.18
C ILE A 226 24.88 -5.27 8.38
N GLU A 227 23.83 -5.54 9.16
CA GLU A 227 23.98 -6.21 10.46
C GLU A 227 23.96 -7.74 10.37
N LYS A 228 23.56 -8.32 9.24
CA LYS A 228 23.49 -9.77 8.95
C LYS A 228 23.02 -10.57 10.17
N ILE A 229 21.71 -10.56 10.39
CA ILE A 229 21.07 -11.25 11.51
C ILE A 229 20.71 -12.71 11.14
N ASP A 230 21.34 -13.22 10.08
CA ASP A 230 21.11 -14.52 9.45
C ASP A 230 22.36 -15.41 9.62
#